data_AF-A0A1F9KDR3-F1
#
_entry.id   AF-A0A1F9KDR3-F1
#
_cell.length_a   1.000
_cell.length_b   1.000
_cell.length_c   1.000
_cell.angle_alpha   90.00
_cell.angle_beta   90.00
_cell.angle_gamma   90.00
#
_symmetry.space_group_name_H-M   'P 1'
#
loop_
_entity.id
_entity.type
_entity.pdbx_description
1 polymer ?
#
loop_
_entity_poly.entity_id
_entity_poly.type
_entity_poly.pdbx_seq_one_letter_code
_entity_poly.pdbx_strand_id
1 'polypeptide(L)' 'MNKKELIAKEIEQVPEPVLEEVLDFVRFLKSKRMQEKLESSLLSEASLKKDWLRPEEDEAWGDL' A
#
# COMPACT_ATOMS: atom_id res chain seq x y z
N MET A 1 -8.67 -12.63 -21.75
CA MET A 1 -9.51 -11.68 -20.99
C MET A 1 -8.78 -11.33 -19.70
N ASN A 2 -8.56 -10.05 -19.42
CA ASN A 2 -7.87 -9.60 -18.20
C ASN A 2 -8.82 -9.65 -16.99
N LYS A 3 -8.28 -9.81 -15.77
CA LYS A 3 -9.07 -9.79 -14.52
C LYS A 3 -10.00 -8.57 -14.42
N LYS A 4 -9.55 -7.40 -14.89
CA LYS A 4 -10.39 -6.18 -14.92
C LYS A 4 -11.65 -6.34 -15.78
N GLU A 5 -11.51 -6.96 -16.95
CA GLU A 5 -12.62 -7.18 -17.89
C GLU A 5 -13.60 -8.23 -17.33
N LEU A 6 -13.09 -9.26 -16.66
CA LEU A 6 -13.93 -10.27 -16.01
C LEU A 6 -14.78 -9.63 -14.91
N ILE A 7 -14.15 -8.83 -14.04
CA ILE A 7 -14.86 -8.11 -12.97
C ILE A 7 -15.93 -7.18 -13.56
N ALA A 8 -15.61 -6.45 -14.64
CA ALA A 8 -16.58 -5.55 -15.29
C ALA A 8 -17.82 -6.30 -15.82
N LYS A 9 -17.65 -7.50 -16.39
CA LYS A 9 -18.79 -8.32 -16.85
C LYS A 9 -19.62 -8.89 -15.70
N GLU A 10 -18.98 -9.28 -14.60
CA GLU A 10 -19.71 -9.82 -13.44
C GLU A 10 -20.58 -8.75 -12.79
N ILE A 11 -20.07 -7.52 -12.62
CA ILE A 11 -20.82 -6.43 -11.97
C ILE A 11 -22.00 -5.90 -12.81
N GLU A 12 -21.98 -6.08 -14.13
CA GLU A 12 -23.11 -5.65 -15.01
C GLU A 12 -24.43 -6.35 -14.66
N GLN A 13 -24.39 -7.56 -14.11
CA GLN A 13 -25.58 -8.36 -13.79
C GLN A 13 -25.98 -8.28 -12.32
N VAL A 14 -25.26 -7.48 -11.52
CA VAL A 14 -25.41 -7.42 -10.07
C VAL A 14 -26.38 -6.30 -9.67
N PRO A 15 -27.31 -6.54 -8.73
CA PRO A 15 -28.21 -5.50 -8.22
C PRO A 15 -27.47 -4.38 -7.48
N GLU A 16 -27.99 -3.15 -7.54
CA GLU A 16 -27.40 -1.95 -6.90
C GLU A 16 -26.97 -2.15 -5.43
N PRO A 17 -27.74 -2.81 -4.54
CA PRO A 17 -27.32 -3.00 -3.15
C PRO A 17 -26.02 -3.81 -3.01
N VAL A 18 -25.82 -4.79 -3.90
CA VAL A 18 -24.62 -5.63 -3.91
C VAL A 18 -23.47 -4.89 -4.60
N LEU A 19 -23.75 -4.04 -5.59
CA LEU A 19 -22.74 -3.15 -6.18
C LEU A 19 -22.14 -2.19 -5.16
N GLU A 20 -22.95 -1.69 -4.23
CA GLU A 20 -22.50 -0.83 -3.13
C GLU A 20 -21.49 -1.58 -2.24
N GLU A 21 -21.80 -2.81 -1.84
CA GLU A 21 -20.87 -3.66 -1.07
C GLU A 21 -19.57 -3.95 -1.83
N VAL A 22 -19.65 -4.24 -3.14
CA VAL A 22 -18.48 -4.49 -3.99
C VAL A 22 -17.61 -3.24 -4.11
N LEU A 23 -18.22 -2.07 -4.30
CA LEU A 23 -17.52 -0.79 -4.39
C LEU A 23 -16.78 -0.47 -3.08
N ASP A 24 -17.43 -0.68 -1.95
CA ASP A 24 -16.85 -0.48 -0.62
C ASP A 24 -15.68 -1.44 -0.38
N PHE A 25 -15.80 -2.70 -0.77
CA PHE A 25 -14.69 -3.65 -0.67
C PHE A 25 -13.48 -3.23 -1.53
N VAL A 26 -13.71 -2.74 -2.77
CA VAL A 26 -12.64 -2.24 -3.63
C VAL A 26 -11.96 -1.01 -3.02
N ARG A 27 -12.72 -0.08 -2.43
CA ARG A 27 -12.20 1.09 -1.71
C ARG A 27 -11.40 0.70 -0.48
N PHE A 28 -11.90 -0.26 0.29
CA PHE A 28 -11.21 -0.83 1.44
C PHE A 28 -9.85 -1.41 1.03
N LEU A 29 -9.78 -2.24 -0.02
CA LEU A 29 -8.52 -2.84 -0.47
C LEU A 29 -7.50 -1.80 -0.95
N LYS A 30 -7.95 -0.73 -1.63
CA LYS A 30 -7.07 0.38 -2.03
C LYS A 30 -6.49 1.10 -0.82
N SER A 31 -7.33 1.37 0.18
CA SER A 31 -6.92 2.05 1.41
C SER A 31 -5.98 1.19 2.25
N LYS A 32 -6.29 -0.10 2.38
CA LYS A 32 -5.46 -1.08 3.10
C LYS A 32 -4.06 -1.17 2.51
N ARG A 33 -3.92 -1.28 1.18
CA ARG A 33 -2.60 -1.30 0.53
C ARG A 33 -1.81 -0.01 0.74
N MET A 34 -2.50 1.14 0.75
CA MET A 34 -1.87 2.43 1.03
C MET A 34 -1.34 2.47 2.46
N GLN A 35 -2.13 1.98 3.42
CA GLN A 35 -1.75 1.89 4.82
C GLN A 35 -0.60 0.92 5.05
N GLU A 36 -0.65 -0.30 4.48
CA GLU A 36 0.45 -1.28 4.56
C GLU A 36 1.75 -0.70 3.99
N LYS A 37 1.67 0.04 2.86
CA LYS A 37 2.83 0.72 2.29
C LYS A 37 3.38 1.80 3.23
N LEU A 38 2.51 2.59 3.84
CA LEU A 38 2.90 3.63 4.79
C LEU A 38 3.54 3.04 6.05
N GLU A 39 2.93 2.01 6.63
CA GLU A 39 3.44 1.28 7.80
C GLU A 39 4.81 0.65 7.51
N SER A 40 4.98 0.02 6.34
CA SER A 40 6.27 -0.54 5.92
C SER A 40 7.37 0.53 5.79
N SER A 41 7.01 1.73 5.30
CA SER A 41 7.94 2.85 5.20
C SER A 41 8.34 3.38 6.58
N LEU A 42 7.37 3.54 7.48
CA LEU A 42 7.60 4.03 8.84
C LEU A 42 8.42 3.05 9.69
N LEU A 43 8.16 1.75 9.57
CA LEU A 43 8.92 0.71 10.27
C LEU A 43 10.37 0.62 9.76
N SER A 44 10.56 0.82 8.45
CA SER A 44 11.88 0.90 7.84
C SER A 44 12.64 2.13 8.31
N GLU A 45 12.00 3.31 8.36
CA GLU A 45 12.58 4.54 8.89
C GLU A 45 12.98 4.39 10.36
N ALA A 46 12.11 3.85 11.22
CA ALA A 46 12.40 3.66 12.64
C ALA A 46 13.55 2.67 12.91
N SER A 47 13.74 1.68 12.03
CA SER A 47 14.85 0.74 12.11
C SER A 47 16.15 1.36 11.60
N LEU A 48 16.08 2.04 10.44
CA LEU A 48 17.24 2.69 9.82
C LEU A 48 17.78 3.84 10.70
N LYS A 49 16.89 4.63 11.31
CA LYS A 49 17.24 5.76 12.18
C LYS A 49 18.14 5.37 13.37
N LYS A 50 18.04 4.13 13.87
CA LYS A 50 18.82 3.67 15.03
C LYS A 50 20.31 3.49 14.72
N ASP A 51 20.61 3.12 13.49
CA ASP A 51 21.97 2.84 13.05
C ASP A 51 22.51 3.97 12.18
N TRP A 52 21.67 4.62 11.37
CA TRP A 52 22.05 5.68 10.42
C TRP A 52 22.26 7.07 11.03
N LEU A 53 21.68 7.39 12.19
CA LEU A 53 21.91 8.69 12.87
C LEU A 53 23.11 8.66 13.83
N ARG A 54 24.01 7.70 13.65
CA ARG A 54 25.22 7.60 14.45
C ARG A 54 26.32 8.47 13.82
N PRO A 55 27.06 9.26 14.62
CA PRO A 55 28.17 10.07 14.11
C PRO A 55 29.21 9.27 13.32
N GLU A 56 29.36 7.99 13.66
CA GLU A 56 30.26 7.04 13.00
C GLU A 56 29.82 6.70 11.57
N GLU A 57 28.51 6.74 11.28
CA GLU A 57 28.00 6.59 9.92
C GLU A 57 28.19 7.89 9.13
N ASP A 58 27.93 9.07 9.72
CA ASP A 58 28.17 10.35 9.03
C ASP A 58 29.65 10.49 8.56
N GLU A 59 30.60 9.91 9.31
CA GLU A 59 32.01 9.81 8.91
C GLU A 59 32.24 8.77 7.81
N ALA A 60 31.58 7.60 7.87
CA ALA A 60 31.68 6.54 6.87
C ALA A 60 31.04 6.91 5.51
N TRP A 61 30.03 7.77 5.51
CA TRP A 61 29.31 8.24 4.31
C TRP A 61 29.81 9.61 3.81
N GLY A 62 30.71 10.29 4.55
CA GLY A 62 31.20 11.62 4.21
C GLY A 62 32.09 11.71 2.96
N ASP A 63 32.64 10.58 2.50
CA ASP A 63 33.54 10.49 1.35
C ASP A 63 32.92 9.79 0.11
N LEU A 64 31.59 9.58 0.10
CA LEU A 64 30.80 9.02 -1.01
C LEU A 64 30.15 10.11 -1.88
#